data_AF-A0A382IE67-F1
#
_entry.id   AF-A0A382IE67-F1
#
_cell.length_a   1.000
_cell.length_b   1.000
_cell.length_c   1.000
_cell.angle_alpha   90.00
_cell.angle_beta   90.00
_cell.angle_gamma   90.00
#
_symmetry.space_group_name_H-M   'P 1'
#
loop_
_entity.id
_entity.type
_entity.pdbx_description
1 polymer ?
#
loop_
_entity_poly.entity_id
_entity_poly.type
_entity_poly.pdbx_seq_one_letter_code
_entity_poly.pdbx_strand_id
1 'polypeptide(L)' 'MNLSSRARTYDLRRREVAKRISEVGGNKLLVVTGLGSTNWDFTAAGDRDLIFPMWGAMGGAVPVGLGLALAQPKNRVLV' A
#
# COMPACT_ATOMS: atom_id res chain seq x y z
N MET A 1 19.91 -0.98 -23.50
CA MET A 1 19.84 -0.67 -22.05
C MET A 1 19.51 -1.95 -21.33
N ASN A 2 20.50 -2.60 -20.71
CA ASN A 2 20.34 -3.93 -20.11
C ASN A 2 19.65 -3.77 -18.74
N LEU A 3 18.32 -3.89 -18.72
CA LEU A 3 17.55 -3.88 -17.48
C LEU A 3 18.02 -5.04 -16.60
N SER A 4 18.56 -4.74 -15.43
CA SER A 4 19.05 -5.70 -14.44
C SER A 4 18.05 -6.86 -14.26
N SER A 5 18.43 -8.06 -14.72
CA SER A 5 17.61 -9.27 -14.64
C SER A 5 17.34 -9.73 -13.20
N ARG A 6 18.09 -9.20 -12.22
CA ARG A 6 17.96 -9.52 -10.79
C ARG A 6 16.54 -9.29 -10.27
N ALA A 7 15.87 -8.24 -10.72
CA ALA A 7 14.49 -7.97 -10.30
C ALA A 7 13.53 -9.09 -10.70
N ARG A 8 13.84 -9.88 -11.73
CA ARG A 8 13.01 -10.99 -12.24
C ARG A 8 13.20 -12.30 -11.49
N THR A 9 14.14 -12.41 -10.55
CA THR A 9 14.38 -13.67 -9.82
C THR A 9 13.90 -13.63 -8.36
N TYR A 10 13.35 -12.52 -7.88
CA TYR A 10 12.75 -12.47 -6.55
C TYR A 10 11.39 -13.17 -6.51
N ASP A 11 11.17 -13.96 -5.46
CA ASP A 11 9.94 -14.72 -5.24
C ASP A 11 8.73 -13.79 -5.00
N LEU A 12 8.95 -12.67 -4.30
CA LEU A 12 7.91 -11.69 -4.03
C LEU A 12 7.86 -10.60 -5.11
N ARG A 13 6.72 -10.51 -5.80
CA ARG A 13 6.40 -9.41 -6.73
C ARG A 13 5.55 -8.38 -6.03
N ARG A 14 6.04 -7.13 -5.91
CA ARG A 14 5.35 -6.06 -5.17
C ARG A 14 3.86 -5.91 -5.51
N ARG A 15 3.51 -5.93 -6.80
CA ARG A 15 2.10 -5.82 -7.26
C ARG A 15 1.26 -7.04 -6.90
N GLU A 16 1.82 -8.23 -6.96
CA GLU A 16 1.11 -9.46 -6.56
C GLU A 16 0.90 -9.47 -5.05
N VAL A 17 1.89 -9.01 -4.28
CA VAL A 17 1.79 -8.82 -2.83
C VAL A 17 0.71 -7.80 -2.49
N ALA A 18 0.71 -6.61 -3.12
CA ALA A 18 -0.31 -5.60 -2.89
C ALA A 18 -1.73 -6.10 -3.25
N LYS A 19 -1.87 -6.80 -4.38
CA LYS A 19 -3.11 -7.46 -4.79
C LYS A 19 -3.59 -8.45 -3.74
N ARG A 20 -2.71 -9.36 -3.30
CA ARG A 20 -3.05 -10.38 -2.31
C ARG A 20 -3.44 -9.78 -0.96
N ILE A 21 -2.74 -8.73 -0.53
CA ILE A 21 -3.07 -7.99 0.69
C ILE A 21 -4.43 -7.31 0.57
N SER A 22 -4.72 -6.67 -0.57
CA SER A 22 -6.02 -6.02 -0.83
C SER A 22 -7.16 -7.04 -0.80
N GLU A 23 -7.00 -8.19 -1.45
CA GLU A 23 -7.97 -9.29 -1.46
C GLU A 23 -8.27 -9.81 -0.04
N VAL A 24 -7.23 -10.10 0.75
CA VAL A 24 -7.38 -10.63 2.11
C VAL A 24 -7.90 -9.56 3.09
N GLY A 25 -7.53 -8.30 2.87
CA GLY A 25 -8.03 -7.16 3.65
C GLY A 25 -9.51 -6.86 3.44
N GLY A 26 -10.02 -7.19 2.25
CA GLY A 26 -11.39 -6.93 1.84
C GLY A 26 -11.73 -5.44 1.79
N ASN A 27 -13.02 -5.16 1.57
CA ASN A 27 -13.50 -3.81 1.25
C ASN A 27 -13.46 -2.82 2.44
N LYS A 28 -13.07 -3.24 3.64
CA LYS A 28 -13.03 -2.41 4.86
C LYS A 28 -11.62 -2.05 5.34
N LEU A 29 -10.58 -2.62 4.72
CA LEU A 29 -9.20 -2.30 5.10
C LEU A 29 -8.87 -0.86 4.68
N LEU A 30 -8.40 -0.03 5.61
CA LEU A 30 -7.82 1.27 5.30
C LEU A 30 -6.35 1.05 4.96
N VAL A 31 -5.88 1.56 3.82
CA VAL A 31 -4.48 1.36 3.37
C VAL A 31 -3.80 2.70 3.21
N VAL A 32 -2.75 2.97 4.00
CA VAL A 32 -1.94 4.17 3.89
C VAL A 32 -0.63 3.81 3.21
N THR A 33 -0.49 4.15 1.93
CA THR A 33 0.70 3.76 1.18
C THR A 33 1.82 4.78 1.32
N GLY A 34 3.06 4.30 1.43
CA GLY A 34 4.26 5.14 1.39
C GLY A 34 4.44 5.88 0.06
N LEU A 35 5.28 6.91 0.07
CA LEU A 35 5.61 7.69 -1.12
C LEU A 35 6.23 6.80 -2.22
N GLY A 36 5.72 6.94 -3.44
CA GLY A 36 6.30 6.32 -4.62
C GLY A 36 5.67 4.97 -4.95
N SER A 37 6.46 3.90 -4.90
CA SER A 37 6.12 2.63 -5.57
C SER A 37 4.88 1.94 -5.00
N THR A 38 4.65 2.05 -3.69
CA THR A 38 3.51 1.42 -2.99
C THR A 38 2.17 2.05 -3.36
N ASN A 39 2.10 3.36 -3.63
CA ASN A 39 0.89 4.00 -4.15
C ASN A 39 0.45 3.28 -5.43
N TRP A 40 1.37 3.15 -6.39
CA TRP A 40 1.08 2.54 -7.69
C TRP A 40 0.78 1.05 -7.63
N ASP A 41 1.36 0.33 -6.67
CA ASP A 41 1.07 -1.09 -6.48
C ASP A 41 -0.38 -1.30 -6.01
N PHE A 42 -0.85 -0.50 -5.06
CA PHE A 42 -2.22 -0.59 -4.56
C PHE A 42 -3.26 0.00 -5.53
N THR A 43 -2.92 1.06 -6.28
CA THR A 43 -3.74 1.51 -7.41
C THR A 43 -3.90 0.40 -8.45
N ALA A 44 -2.82 -0.30 -8.81
CA ALA A 44 -2.86 -1.41 -9.75
C ALA A 44 -3.58 -2.66 -9.20
N ALA A 45 -3.60 -2.83 -7.87
CA ALA A 45 -4.32 -3.91 -7.20
C ALA A 45 -5.85 -3.71 -7.19
N GLY A 46 -6.33 -2.52 -7.53
CA GLY A 46 -7.75 -2.14 -7.49
C GLY A 46 -7.95 -0.92 -6.59
N ASP A 47 -7.92 0.26 -7.21
CA ASP A 47 -8.10 1.54 -6.53
C ASP A 47 -9.48 1.66 -5.87
N ARG A 48 -9.54 2.32 -4.71
CA ARG A 48 -10.77 2.52 -3.93
C ARG A 48 -10.60 3.63 -2.90
N ASP A 49 -11.72 4.21 -2.47
CA ASP A 49 -11.80 5.35 -1.54
C ASP A 49 -11.08 5.17 -0.19
N LEU A 50 -10.76 3.93 0.18
CA LEU A 50 -10.09 3.57 1.44
C LEU A 50 -8.57 3.37 1.29
N ILE A 51 -8.01 3.76 0.15
CA ILE A 51 -6.56 3.83 -0.08
C ILE A 51 -6.15 5.31 0.02
N PHE A 52 -5.19 5.59 0.89
CA PHE A 52 -4.68 6.93 1.20
C PHE A 52 -3.25 7.06 0.68
N PRO A 53 -3.06 7.41 -0.60
CA PRO A 53 -1.75 7.53 -1.20
C PRO A 53 -1.00 8.76 -0.70
N MET A 54 0.26 8.59 -0.29
CA MET A 54 1.10 9.70 0.14
C MET A 54 1.77 10.38 -1.05
N TRP A 55 1.61 11.70 -1.14
CA TRP A 55 2.24 12.57 -2.13
C TRP A 55 3.08 13.63 -1.41
N GLY A 56 4.38 13.73 -1.73
CA GLY A 56 5.26 14.76 -1.18
C GLY A 56 5.61 14.64 0.32
N ALA A 57 5.17 13.59 1.01
CA ALA A 57 5.40 13.37 2.45
C ALA A 57 6.22 12.10 2.70
N MET A 58 7.53 12.15 2.47
CA MET A 58 8.42 11.02 2.76
C MET A 58 8.41 10.72 4.27
N GLY A 59 7.98 9.51 4.65
CA GLY A 59 7.79 9.11 6.05
C GLY A 59 6.39 9.39 6.64
N GLY A 60 5.49 10.04 5.89
CA GLY A 60 4.16 10.41 6.38
C GLY A 60 3.18 9.25 6.59
N ALA A 61 3.43 8.08 5.97
CA ALA A 61 2.50 6.96 6.03
C ALA A 61 2.28 6.41 7.46
N VAL A 62 3.34 6.35 8.27
CA VAL A 62 3.27 5.86 9.65
C VAL A 62 2.44 6.77 10.57
N PRO A 63 2.72 8.09 10.69
CA PRO A 63 1.91 8.96 11.55
C PRO A 63 0.46 9.09 11.06
N VAL A 64 0.23 9.08 9.74
CA VAL A 64 -1.14 9.07 9.18
C VAL A 64 -1.87 7.78 9.55
N GLY A 65 -1.22 6.61 9.37
CA GLY A 65 -1.79 5.32 9.73
C GLY A 65 -2.11 5.21 11.22
N LEU A 66 -1.22 5.70 12.09
CA LEU A 66 -1.46 5.75 13.53
C LEU A 66 -2.64 6.66 13.87
N GLY A 67 -2.72 7.86 13.29
CA GLY A 67 -3.84 8.78 13.50
C GLY A 67 -5.18 8.17 13.06
N LEU A 68 -5.20 7.50 11.90
CA LEU A 68 -6.38 6.78 11.43
C LEU A 68 -6.79 5.64 12.37
N ALA A 69 -5.84 4.85 12.85
CA ALA A 69 -6.13 3.75 13.77
C ALA A 69 -6.71 4.26 15.10
N LEU A 70 -6.21 5.38 15.61
CA LEU A 70 -6.74 6.03 16.82
C LEU A 70 -8.13 6.64 16.59
N ALA A 71 -8.35 7.29 15.45
CA ALA A 71 -9.62 7.94 15.12
C ALA A 71 -10.73 6.96 14.71
N GLN A 72 -10.37 5.80 14.16
CA GLN A 72 -11.27 4.78 13.65
C GLN A 72 -10.96 3.40 14.25
N PRO A 73 -11.11 3.22 15.58
CA PRO A 73 -10.60 2.04 16.30
C PRO A 73 -11.25 0.70 15.90
N LYS A 74 -12.38 0.73 15.21
CA LYS A 74 -13.06 -0.46 14.69
C LYS A 74 -12.56 -0.89 13.31
N ASN A 75 -11.78 -0.06 12.62
CA ASN A 75 -11.28 -0.31 11.29
C ASN A 75 -9.82 -0.75 11.35
N ARG A 76 -9.45 -1.71 10.50
CA ARG A 76 -8.06 -2.13 10.35
C ARG A 76 -7.34 -1.14 9.45
N VAL A 77 -6.16 -0.72 9.88
CA VAL A 77 -5.27 0.14 9.09
C VAL A 77 -4.03 -0.67 8.72
N LEU A 78 -3.66 -0.61 7.45
CA LEU A 78 -2.40 -1.11 6.92
C LEU A 78 -1.54 0.08 6.53
N VAL A 79 -0.26 0.04 6.91
CA VAL A 79 0.79 0.98 6.48
C VAL A 79 1.84 0.20 5.70
#